data_AF-A0A554LL49-F1
#
_entry.id   AF-A0A554LL49-F1
#
_cell.length_a   1.000
_cell.length_b   1.000
_cell.length_c   1.000
_cell.angle_alpha   90.00
_cell.angle_beta   90.00
_cell.angle_gamma   90.00
#
_symmetry.space_group_name_H-M   'P 1'
#
loop_
_entity.id
_entity.type
_entity.pdbx_description
1 polymer ?
#
loop_
_entity_poly.entity_id
_entity_poly.type
_entity_poly.pdbx_seq_one_letter_code
_entity_poly.pdbx_strand_id
1 'polypeptide(L)'
;MKNILLKILTYFAKLILRNKKPLIIAITGSAGKTTTKEAIYTVLKSEPKFSRAVWQSFGNLNTEFGIPLAVAGMKVNEPQKYHWIYIIPWMKLRILAILLGIIKYPKIIILELAADKPGDIKWLTSYIKPKIVVVTSVGPAHLKNYISIDDIAQEKSILISSCLEHGWVILNKRDEFYSFMAEKVPEYCQLITVDVPPEISYIDYSRAVGKYFGIKMSDVDSALKKFKHPQGRMDIIKLKNNITLIDSSYNSNPLSLRVALSNVDKLKREIRPKRIIGIIGDMLELGDHSEKFHRELTNHLKISLDYIVSVGNFSRMFNADKHFATVEEAIDFVLKEIHPNDMILVKGSHGIRLDKIVVEIINNRNKLSENRNE
;
A
#
# COMPACT_ATOMS: atom_id res chain seq x y z
N MET A 1 2.10 -14.10 -26.74
CA MET A 1 1.11 -13.03 -26.50
C MET A 1 1.51 -12.03 -25.42
N LYS A 2 1.86 -12.44 -24.18
CA LYS A 2 2.21 -11.50 -23.07
C LYS A 2 3.27 -10.45 -23.44
N ASN A 3 4.38 -10.86 -24.05
CA ASN A 3 5.46 -9.92 -24.44
C ASN A 3 5.04 -8.93 -25.54
N ILE A 4 4.14 -9.32 -26.45
CA ILE A 4 3.64 -8.42 -27.51
C ILE A 4 2.70 -7.37 -26.89
N LEU A 5 1.78 -7.82 -26.04
CA LEU A 5 0.88 -6.93 -25.31
C LEU A 5 1.67 -5.91 -24.50
N LEU A 6 2.64 -6.36 -23.70
CA LEU A 6 3.47 -5.48 -22.88
C LEU A 6 4.22 -4.44 -23.73
N LYS A 7 4.79 -4.84 -24.87
CA LYS A 7 5.43 -3.93 -25.83
C LYS A 7 4.45 -2.88 -26.36
N ILE A 8 3.22 -3.27 -26.71
CA ILE A 8 2.18 -2.36 -27.21
C ILE A 8 1.79 -1.34 -26.13
N LEU A 9 1.47 -1.81 -24.92
CA LEU A 9 1.08 -0.95 -23.80
C LEU A 9 2.20 0.07 -23.49
N THR A 10 3.44 -0.43 -23.42
CA THR A 10 4.62 0.40 -23.11
C THR A 10 4.91 1.41 -24.20
N TYR A 11 4.77 1.03 -25.47
CA TYR A 11 4.91 1.93 -26.60
C TYR A 11 3.94 3.12 -26.47
N PHE A 12 2.68 2.83 -26.20
CA PHE A 12 1.65 3.85 -26.01
C PHE A 12 1.88 4.74 -24.79
N ALA A 13 2.29 4.16 -23.66
CA ALA A 13 2.68 4.94 -22.49
C ALA A 13 3.86 5.88 -22.79
N LYS A 14 4.90 5.38 -23.48
CA LYS A 14 6.04 6.19 -23.94
C LYS A 14 5.61 7.35 -24.83
N LEU A 15 4.67 7.14 -25.75
CA LEU A 15 4.15 8.21 -26.60
C LEU A 15 3.51 9.35 -25.78
N ILE A 16 2.67 9.01 -24.80
CA ILE A 16 2.05 10.02 -23.92
C ILE A 16 3.13 10.76 -23.13
N LEU A 17 4.05 10.05 -22.50
CA LEU A 17 5.08 10.66 -21.66
C LEU A 17 6.01 11.58 -22.46
N ARG A 18 6.39 11.18 -23.68
CA ARG A 18 7.21 12.02 -24.57
C ARG A 18 6.46 13.29 -25.03
N ASN A 19 5.16 13.20 -25.28
CA ASN A 19 4.35 14.33 -25.75
C ASN A 19 3.95 15.29 -24.61
N LYS A 20 3.48 14.74 -23.47
CA LYS A 20 2.89 15.52 -22.37
C LYS A 20 3.87 15.89 -21.28
N LYS A 21 4.98 15.17 -21.13
CA LYS A 21 6.07 15.42 -20.18
C LYS A 21 5.58 15.79 -18.76
N PRO A 22 4.70 14.98 -18.15
CA PRO A 22 4.23 15.25 -16.79
C PRO A 22 5.39 15.14 -15.79
N LEU A 23 5.29 15.85 -14.66
CA LEU A 23 6.14 15.58 -13.50
C LEU A 23 5.67 14.27 -12.86
N ILE A 24 6.59 13.31 -12.72
CA ILE A 24 6.29 12.01 -12.13
C ILE A 24 6.82 11.94 -10.70
N ILE A 25 5.93 11.54 -9.78
CA ILE A 25 6.25 11.16 -8.41
C ILE A 25 6.14 9.64 -8.34
N ALA A 26 7.25 8.95 -8.11
CA ALA A 26 7.28 7.49 -8.02
C ALA A 26 7.47 7.04 -6.58
N ILE A 27 6.70 6.03 -6.16
CA ILE A 27 6.67 5.54 -4.78
C ILE A 27 6.92 4.04 -4.81
N THR A 28 7.90 3.56 -4.05
CA THR A 28 8.12 2.13 -3.83
C THR A 28 8.39 1.83 -2.35
N GLY A 29 8.43 0.54 -2.01
CA GLY A 29 8.70 0.05 -0.66
C GLY A 29 8.01 -1.28 -0.35
N SER A 30 8.34 -1.88 0.79
CA SER A 30 7.77 -3.15 1.26
C SER A 30 6.45 -2.94 2.03
N ALA A 31 6.27 -1.80 2.70
CA ALA A 31 5.03 -1.38 3.35
C ALA A 31 4.76 0.12 3.15
N GLY A 32 3.49 0.54 3.18
CA GLY A 32 3.10 1.97 3.19
C GLY A 32 3.00 2.67 1.82
N LYS A 33 3.27 1.97 0.70
CA LYS A 33 3.23 2.53 -0.66
C LYS A 33 1.90 3.21 -1.01
N THR A 34 0.80 2.45 -0.95
CA THR A 34 -0.53 2.92 -1.36
C THR A 34 -1.03 4.05 -0.45
N THR A 35 -0.84 3.93 0.87
CA THR A 35 -1.17 5.00 1.83
C THR A 35 -0.40 6.28 1.53
N THR A 36 0.90 6.18 1.22
CA THR A 36 1.73 7.34 0.87
C THR A 36 1.29 7.97 -0.45
N LYS A 37 0.99 7.17 -1.48
CA LYS A 37 0.47 7.63 -2.75
C LYS A 37 -0.81 8.43 -2.58
N GLU A 38 -1.78 7.86 -1.86
CA GLU A 38 -3.08 8.50 -1.67
C GLU A 38 -2.99 9.74 -0.77
N ALA A 39 -2.13 9.73 0.25
CA ALA A 39 -1.89 10.91 1.09
C ALA A 39 -1.27 12.08 0.29
N ILE A 40 -0.24 11.80 -0.53
CA ILE A 40 0.35 12.80 -1.43
C ILE A 40 -0.72 13.29 -2.42
N TYR A 41 -1.52 12.39 -2.98
CA TYR A 41 -2.61 12.77 -3.88
C TYR A 41 -3.62 13.69 -3.19
N THR A 42 -4.04 13.39 -1.96
CA THR A 42 -4.95 14.23 -1.17
C THR A 42 -4.40 15.63 -0.95
N VAL A 43 -3.11 15.74 -0.58
CA VAL A 43 -2.43 17.03 -0.39
C VAL A 43 -2.36 17.85 -1.69
N LEU A 44 -1.98 17.22 -2.80
CA LEU A 44 -1.95 17.93 -4.09
C LEU A 44 -3.36 18.26 -4.58
N LYS A 45 -4.35 17.41 -4.30
CA LYS A 45 -5.73 17.61 -4.75
C LYS A 45 -6.43 18.73 -3.99
N SER A 46 -6.09 18.94 -2.71
CA SER A 46 -6.68 20.00 -1.89
C SER A 46 -6.25 21.41 -2.30
N GLU A 47 -5.09 21.54 -2.95
CA GLU A 47 -4.58 22.82 -3.43
C GLU A 47 -5.23 23.20 -4.78
N PRO A 48 -5.97 24.33 -4.88
CA PRO A 48 -6.67 24.72 -6.11
C PRO A 48 -5.80 24.71 -7.36
N LYS A 49 -4.54 25.14 -7.25
CA LYS A 49 -3.55 25.17 -8.34
C LYS A 49 -3.30 23.79 -8.97
N PHE A 50 -3.36 22.72 -8.18
CA PHE A 50 -3.05 21.36 -8.63
C PHE A 50 -4.28 20.46 -8.74
N SER A 51 -5.42 20.85 -8.16
CA SER A 51 -6.66 20.09 -8.07
C SER A 51 -7.12 19.45 -9.39
N ARG A 52 -6.96 20.13 -10.53
CA ARG A 52 -7.32 19.60 -11.88
C ARG A 52 -6.14 19.09 -12.70
N ALA A 53 -4.93 19.15 -12.14
CA ALA A 53 -3.68 18.85 -12.81
C ALA A 53 -2.94 17.63 -12.24
N VAL A 54 -3.46 17.01 -11.17
CA VAL A 54 -2.87 15.83 -10.53
C VAL A 54 -3.66 14.55 -10.83
N TRP A 55 -2.93 13.48 -11.11
CA TRP A 55 -3.43 12.12 -11.33
C TRP A 55 -2.64 11.12 -10.50
N GLN A 56 -3.25 9.98 -10.17
CA GLN A 56 -2.58 8.87 -9.49
C GLN A 56 -2.96 7.52 -10.12
N SER A 57 -2.08 6.53 -9.97
CA SER A 57 -2.42 5.13 -10.22
C SER A 57 -3.53 4.64 -9.26
N PHE A 58 -4.52 3.91 -9.78
CA PHE A 58 -5.65 3.38 -9.00
C PHE A 58 -5.52 1.88 -8.76
N GLY A 59 -6.06 1.41 -7.63
CA GLY A 59 -6.12 -0.02 -7.30
C GLY A 59 -4.74 -0.69 -7.33
N ASN A 60 -4.67 -1.82 -8.03
CA ASN A 60 -3.47 -2.63 -8.21
C ASN A 60 -2.66 -2.29 -9.48
N LEU A 61 -2.87 -1.12 -10.10
CA LEU A 61 -2.13 -0.70 -11.30
C LEU A 61 -0.69 -0.24 -10.96
N ASN A 62 0.11 -1.13 -10.40
CA ASN A 62 1.49 -0.88 -9.96
C ASN A 62 2.53 -1.84 -10.58
N THR A 63 2.10 -2.73 -11.47
CA THR A 63 2.90 -3.75 -12.17
C THR A 63 3.34 -3.30 -13.58
N GLU A 64 4.07 -4.18 -14.28
CA GLU A 64 4.48 -4.00 -15.68
C GLU A 64 3.31 -3.74 -16.66
N PHE A 65 2.12 -4.31 -16.39
CA PHE A 65 0.91 -4.08 -17.19
C PHE A 65 0.08 -2.92 -16.66
N GLY A 66 0.04 -2.72 -15.34
CA GLY A 66 -0.76 -1.70 -14.69
C GLY A 66 -0.28 -0.28 -14.97
N ILE A 67 1.05 -0.07 -14.94
CA ILE A 67 1.63 1.27 -15.08
C ILE A 67 1.33 1.92 -16.44
N PRO A 68 1.43 1.23 -17.59
CA PRO A 68 0.97 1.78 -18.85
C PRO A 68 -0.50 2.26 -18.85
N LEU A 69 -1.40 1.50 -18.22
CA LEU A 69 -2.82 1.87 -18.09
C LEU A 69 -3.00 3.09 -17.15
N ALA A 70 -2.23 3.14 -16.06
CA ALA A 70 -2.22 4.28 -15.15
C ALA A 70 -1.72 5.55 -15.86
N VAL A 71 -0.67 5.46 -16.68
CA VAL A 71 -0.15 6.56 -17.52
C VAL A 71 -1.19 7.00 -18.56
N ALA A 72 -1.97 6.08 -19.12
CA ALA A 72 -3.10 6.41 -19.99
C ALA A 72 -4.32 7.00 -19.24
N GLY A 73 -4.23 7.18 -17.92
CA GLY A 73 -5.29 7.76 -17.10
C GLY A 73 -6.53 6.87 -16.98
N MET A 74 -6.37 5.55 -17.06
CA MET A 74 -7.46 4.59 -16.96
C MET A 74 -7.82 4.30 -15.50
N LYS A 75 -9.12 4.22 -15.20
CA LYS A 75 -9.65 3.76 -13.91
C LYS A 75 -10.20 2.36 -14.06
N VAL A 76 -9.31 1.37 -14.12
CA VAL A 76 -9.66 -0.04 -14.26
C VAL A 76 -8.87 -0.85 -13.24
N ASN A 77 -9.42 -1.99 -12.83
CA ASN A 77 -8.60 -3.02 -12.18
C ASN A 77 -7.68 -3.64 -13.23
N GLU A 78 -6.51 -4.11 -12.82
CA GLU A 78 -5.60 -4.74 -13.77
C GLU A 78 -6.28 -5.93 -14.46
N PRO A 79 -6.34 -5.96 -15.81
CA PRO A 79 -7.19 -6.91 -16.51
C PRO A 79 -6.65 -8.34 -16.45
N GLN A 80 -7.52 -9.29 -16.15
CA GLN A 80 -7.20 -10.71 -16.24
C GLN A 80 -7.54 -11.28 -17.63
N LYS A 81 -6.66 -12.14 -18.14
CA LYS A 81 -6.86 -13.02 -19.31
C LYS A 81 -7.46 -12.31 -20.54
N TYR A 82 -8.74 -12.51 -20.84
CA TYR A 82 -9.36 -12.11 -22.12
C TYR A 82 -9.89 -10.66 -22.10
N HIS A 83 -10.03 -10.05 -20.93
CA HIS A 83 -10.55 -8.67 -20.81
C HIS A 83 -9.67 -7.62 -21.50
N TRP A 84 -8.43 -7.96 -21.84
CA TRP A 84 -7.54 -7.13 -22.63
C TRP A 84 -8.12 -6.76 -24.00
N ILE A 85 -8.97 -7.60 -24.61
CA ILE A 85 -9.57 -7.31 -25.93
C ILE A 85 -10.48 -6.07 -25.91
N TYR A 86 -11.15 -5.80 -24.78
CA TYR A 86 -12.01 -4.62 -24.62
C TYR A 86 -11.23 -3.38 -24.18
N ILE A 87 -10.13 -3.59 -23.47
CA ILE A 87 -9.36 -2.51 -22.86
C ILE A 87 -8.38 -1.88 -23.85
N ILE A 88 -7.77 -2.66 -24.73
CA ILE A 88 -6.80 -2.14 -25.71
C ILE A 88 -7.43 -1.12 -26.67
N PRO A 89 -8.59 -1.37 -27.32
CA PRO A 89 -9.22 -0.39 -28.20
C PRO A 89 -9.55 0.90 -27.45
N TRP A 90 -10.12 0.77 -26.25
CA TRP A 90 -10.47 1.92 -25.42
C TRP A 90 -9.25 2.73 -24.99
N MET A 91 -8.17 2.04 -24.60
CA MET A 91 -6.90 2.68 -24.29
C MET A 91 -6.37 3.44 -25.51
N LYS A 92 -6.34 2.83 -26.70
CA LYS A 92 -5.88 3.49 -27.94
C LYS A 92 -6.67 4.75 -28.25
N LEU A 93 -8.00 4.69 -28.18
CA LEU A 93 -8.89 5.83 -28.41
C LEU A 93 -8.63 6.96 -27.41
N ARG A 94 -8.52 6.62 -26.12
CA ARG A 94 -8.22 7.59 -25.06
C ARG A 94 -6.86 8.25 -25.27
N ILE A 95 -5.84 7.48 -25.65
CA ILE A 95 -4.50 8.00 -25.92
C ILE A 95 -4.52 8.93 -27.11
N LEU A 96 -5.19 8.57 -28.20
CA LEU A 96 -5.36 9.44 -29.35
C LEU A 96 -6.04 10.76 -28.93
N ALA A 97 -7.11 10.70 -28.14
CA ALA A 97 -7.79 11.88 -27.63
C ALA A 97 -6.90 12.75 -26.71
N ILE A 98 -6.02 12.14 -25.92
CA ILE A 98 -5.00 12.85 -25.12
C ILE A 98 -4.00 13.55 -26.06
N LEU A 99 -3.47 12.85 -27.06
CA LEU A 99 -2.49 13.39 -28.00
C LEU A 99 -3.06 14.54 -28.83
N LEU A 100 -4.32 14.42 -29.28
CA LEU A 100 -5.06 15.46 -29.99
C LEU A 100 -5.53 16.62 -29.09
N GLY A 101 -5.31 16.55 -27.78
CA GLY A 101 -5.69 17.60 -26.83
C GLY A 101 -7.18 17.67 -26.49
N ILE A 102 -7.99 16.71 -26.98
CA ILE A 102 -9.41 16.55 -26.66
C ILE A 102 -9.57 16.24 -25.15
N ILE A 103 -8.69 15.39 -24.62
CA ILE A 103 -8.64 15.08 -23.19
C ILE A 103 -7.45 15.81 -22.56
N LYS A 104 -7.74 16.69 -21.59
CA LYS A 104 -6.69 17.33 -20.79
C LYS A 104 -5.91 16.29 -20.00
N TYR A 105 -4.59 16.34 -20.15
CA TYR A 105 -3.67 15.44 -19.46
C TYR A 105 -3.15 16.09 -18.17
N PRO A 106 -3.00 15.33 -17.06
CA PRO A 106 -2.44 15.85 -15.82
C PRO A 106 -1.00 16.37 -16.01
N LYS A 107 -0.65 17.42 -15.27
CA LYS A 107 0.73 17.93 -15.18
C LYS A 107 1.57 17.14 -14.18
N ILE A 108 0.93 16.50 -13.20
CA ILE A 108 1.58 15.72 -12.14
C ILE A 108 0.95 14.32 -12.11
N ILE A 109 1.78 13.28 -12.09
CA ILE A 109 1.32 11.90 -11.96
C ILE A 109 2.03 11.23 -10.79
N ILE A 110 1.26 10.56 -9.94
CA ILE A 110 1.76 9.79 -8.80
C ILE A 110 1.63 8.30 -9.11
N LEU A 111 2.76 7.61 -9.22
CA LEU A 111 2.84 6.19 -9.57
C LEU A 111 3.36 5.40 -8.38
N GLU A 112 2.60 4.40 -7.96
CA GLU A 112 3.11 3.33 -7.09
C GLU A 112 3.79 2.29 -7.97
N LEU A 113 5.07 2.01 -7.74
CA LEU A 113 5.84 1.03 -8.51
C LEU A 113 6.13 -0.19 -7.61
N ALA A 114 5.55 -1.33 -7.98
CA ALA A 114 5.80 -2.61 -7.33
C ALA A 114 7.14 -3.21 -7.80
N ALA A 115 7.77 -3.99 -6.93
CA ALA A 115 9.01 -4.72 -7.19
C ALA A 115 8.77 -6.17 -6.79
N ASP A 116 7.99 -6.89 -7.59
CA ASP A 116 7.52 -8.22 -7.22
C ASP A 116 8.61 -9.26 -7.47
N LYS A 117 9.45 -9.05 -8.49
CA LYS A 117 10.60 -9.88 -8.84
C LYS A 117 11.78 -9.01 -9.33
N PRO A 118 13.01 -9.56 -9.33
CA PRO A 118 14.18 -8.87 -9.89
C PRO A 118 13.95 -8.40 -11.33
N GLY A 119 14.34 -7.16 -11.61
CA GLY A 119 14.23 -6.50 -12.91
C GLY A 119 12.93 -5.73 -13.16
N ASP A 120 11.92 -5.83 -12.30
CA ASP A 120 10.65 -5.10 -12.44
C ASP A 120 10.86 -3.58 -12.41
N ILE A 121 11.57 -3.07 -11.41
CA ILE A 121 11.85 -1.65 -11.26
C ILE A 121 12.77 -1.19 -12.38
N LYS A 122 13.77 -1.99 -12.75
CA LYS A 122 14.64 -1.69 -13.91
C LYS A 122 13.83 -1.53 -15.20
N TRP A 123 12.87 -2.42 -15.42
CA TRP A 123 12.00 -2.35 -16.60
C TRP A 123 11.10 -1.11 -16.55
N LEU A 124 10.43 -0.85 -15.43
CA LEU A 124 9.54 0.30 -15.24
C LEU A 124 10.30 1.63 -15.44
N THR A 125 11.48 1.74 -14.84
CA THR A 125 12.35 2.93 -14.92
C THR A 125 13.04 3.11 -16.27
N SER A 126 12.94 2.14 -17.19
CA SER A 126 13.40 2.32 -18.57
C SER A 126 12.61 3.40 -19.33
N TYR A 127 11.41 3.74 -18.85
CA TYR A 127 10.55 4.76 -19.47
C TYR A 127 9.79 5.65 -18.49
N ILE A 128 9.65 5.24 -17.23
CA ILE A 128 9.20 6.10 -16.15
C ILE A 128 10.41 6.81 -15.55
N LYS A 129 10.49 8.12 -15.72
CA LYS A 129 11.58 8.95 -15.21
C LYS A 129 11.04 9.91 -14.15
N PRO A 130 11.12 9.57 -12.85
CA PRO A 130 10.55 10.37 -11.77
C PRO A 130 11.37 11.62 -11.48
N LYS A 131 10.67 12.72 -11.16
CA LYS A 131 11.27 13.93 -10.58
C LYS A 131 11.32 13.86 -9.06
N ILE A 132 10.41 13.09 -8.46
CA ILE A 132 10.40 12.82 -7.02
C ILE A 132 10.30 11.31 -6.82
N VAL A 133 11.18 10.74 -6.01
CA VAL A 133 11.18 9.34 -5.61
C VAL A 133 10.91 9.26 -4.11
N VAL A 134 9.99 8.39 -3.69
CA VAL A 134 9.75 8.08 -2.28
C VAL A 134 9.97 6.59 -2.06
N VAL A 135 10.86 6.24 -1.14
CA VAL A 135 11.04 4.86 -0.67
C VAL A 135 10.48 4.78 0.73
N THR A 136 9.35 4.08 0.88
CA THR A 136 8.60 4.07 2.15
C THR A 136 9.21 3.16 3.19
N SER A 137 9.69 1.98 2.77
CA SER A 137 10.43 1.04 3.60
C SER A 137 11.02 -0.11 2.80
N VAL A 138 12.01 -0.81 3.36
CA VAL A 138 12.52 -2.09 2.88
C VAL A 138 12.33 -3.16 3.96
N GLY A 139 11.98 -4.36 3.53
CA GLY A 139 11.71 -5.48 4.42
C GLY A 139 11.18 -6.68 3.66
N PRO A 140 10.93 -7.80 4.36
CA PRO A 140 10.59 -9.09 3.75
C PRO A 140 9.19 -9.05 3.14
N ALA A 141 9.09 -8.66 1.87
CA ALA A 141 7.87 -8.64 1.07
C ALA A 141 8.20 -9.23 -0.31
N HIS A 142 7.31 -10.06 -0.86
CA HIS A 142 7.60 -10.81 -2.10
C HIS A 142 8.88 -11.68 -2.04
N LEU A 143 9.34 -12.03 -0.84
CA LEU A 143 10.60 -12.76 -0.61
C LEU A 143 10.66 -14.10 -1.34
N LYS A 144 9.52 -14.73 -1.66
CA LYS A 144 9.46 -15.93 -2.52
C LYS A 144 10.13 -15.77 -3.90
N ASN A 145 10.30 -14.53 -4.37
CA ASN A 145 10.89 -14.19 -5.68
C ASN A 145 12.32 -13.64 -5.57
N TYR A 146 12.87 -13.51 -4.35
CA TYR A 146 14.19 -12.94 -4.08
C TYR A 146 15.00 -13.91 -3.22
N ILE A 147 16.34 -13.83 -3.30
CA ILE A 147 17.21 -14.69 -2.49
C ILE A 147 17.32 -14.12 -1.07
N SER A 148 17.36 -12.79 -0.94
CA SER A 148 17.55 -12.09 0.32
C SER A 148 16.77 -10.77 0.40
N ILE A 149 16.71 -10.17 1.60
CA ILE A 149 16.15 -8.82 1.78
C ILE A 149 17.07 -7.78 1.13
N ASP A 150 18.38 -8.02 1.09
CA ASP A 150 19.35 -7.18 0.39
C ASP A 150 19.04 -7.10 -1.12
N ASP A 151 18.60 -8.20 -1.75
CA ASP A 151 18.18 -8.16 -3.16
C ASP A 151 16.93 -7.30 -3.37
N ILE A 152 16.01 -7.32 -2.41
CA ILE A 152 14.83 -6.43 -2.41
C ILE A 152 15.28 -4.97 -2.29
N ALA A 153 16.27 -4.69 -1.43
CA ALA A 153 16.86 -3.36 -1.30
C ALA A 153 17.53 -2.91 -2.60
N GLN A 154 18.34 -3.78 -3.21
CA GLN A 154 19.00 -3.52 -4.49
C GLN A 154 17.99 -3.21 -5.59
N GLU A 155 16.96 -4.04 -5.77
CA GLU A 155 15.94 -3.83 -6.80
C GLU A 155 15.22 -2.49 -6.60
N LYS A 156 14.85 -2.15 -5.35
CA LYS A 156 14.18 -0.86 -5.04
C LYS A 156 15.11 0.34 -5.24
N SER A 157 16.40 0.18 -4.99
CA SER A 157 17.38 1.25 -5.17
C SER A 157 17.53 1.70 -6.63
N ILE A 158 17.19 0.84 -7.60
CA ILE A 158 17.17 1.19 -9.02
C ILE A 158 16.22 2.37 -9.28
N LEU A 159 15.11 2.48 -8.52
CA LEU A 159 14.20 3.62 -8.63
C LEU A 159 14.87 4.92 -8.20
N ILE A 160 15.67 4.88 -7.13
CA ILE A 160 16.43 6.03 -6.62
C ILE A 160 17.38 6.53 -7.71
N SER A 161 18.18 5.62 -8.28
CA SER A 161 19.15 5.96 -9.33
C SER A 161 18.51 6.40 -10.64
N SER A 162 17.20 6.17 -10.83
CA SER A 162 16.45 6.64 -12.01
C SER A 162 15.89 8.06 -11.87
N CYS A 163 16.05 8.70 -10.71
CA CYS A 163 15.56 10.05 -10.45
C CYS A 163 16.19 11.03 -11.44
N LEU A 164 15.40 12.00 -11.94
CA LEU A 164 15.86 13.01 -12.88
C LEU A 164 16.69 14.09 -12.18
N GLU A 165 17.55 14.77 -12.95
CA GLU A 165 18.32 15.94 -12.53
C GLU A 165 17.49 16.96 -11.77
N HIS A 166 18.04 17.53 -10.69
CA HIS A 166 17.36 18.42 -9.76
C HIS A 166 16.06 17.83 -9.17
N GLY A 167 15.97 16.50 -9.12
CA GLY A 167 14.88 15.76 -8.49
C GLY A 167 15.09 15.56 -7.00
N TRP A 168 14.05 15.10 -6.30
CA TRP A 168 14.10 14.80 -4.87
C TRP A 168 13.99 13.29 -4.64
N VAL A 169 14.84 12.77 -3.77
CA VAL A 169 14.70 11.41 -3.23
C VAL A 169 14.36 11.52 -1.75
N ILE A 170 13.22 10.96 -1.35
CA ILE A 170 12.70 11.06 0.01
C ILE A 170 12.83 9.68 0.69
N LEU A 171 13.66 9.61 1.72
CA LEU A 171 13.97 8.39 2.47
C LEU A 171 13.67 8.58 3.96
N ASN A 172 13.38 7.48 4.67
CA ASN A 172 13.20 7.51 6.11
C ASN A 172 14.44 6.96 6.83
N LYS A 173 15.02 7.76 7.72
CA LYS A 173 16.22 7.42 8.51
C LYS A 173 16.01 6.21 9.43
N ARG A 174 14.75 5.92 9.78
CA ARG A 174 14.39 4.76 10.62
C ARG A 174 14.27 3.45 9.85
N ASP A 175 14.48 3.46 8.53
CA ASP A 175 14.56 2.23 7.75
C ASP A 175 15.96 1.63 7.89
N GLU A 176 16.05 0.31 8.09
CA GLU A 176 17.33 -0.41 8.26
C GLU A 176 18.23 -0.26 7.03
N PHE A 177 17.66 -0.10 5.83
CA PHE A 177 18.40 0.09 4.58
C PHE A 177 18.63 1.57 4.23
N TYR A 178 18.37 2.51 5.15
CA TYR A 178 18.54 3.94 4.90
C TYR A 178 19.92 4.29 4.34
N SER A 179 21.00 3.85 5.00
CA SER A 179 22.37 4.18 4.60
C SER A 179 22.67 3.67 3.18
N PHE A 180 22.36 2.41 2.92
CA PHE A 180 22.50 1.81 1.59
C PHE A 180 21.70 2.58 0.53
N MET A 181 20.46 2.95 0.82
CA MET A 181 19.60 3.69 -0.13
C MET A 181 20.09 5.12 -0.36
N ALA A 182 20.59 5.79 0.67
CA ALA A 182 21.13 7.14 0.60
C ALA A 182 22.36 7.20 -0.30
N GLU A 183 23.22 6.17 -0.28
CA GLU A 183 24.38 6.05 -1.17
C GLU A 183 24.00 5.90 -2.66
N LYS A 184 22.78 5.46 -2.97
CA LYS A 184 22.31 5.30 -4.36
C LYS A 184 21.70 6.57 -4.95
N VAL A 185 21.57 7.63 -4.15
CA VAL A 185 21.04 8.93 -4.59
C VAL A 185 22.03 9.56 -5.57
N PRO A 186 21.61 9.90 -6.80
CA PRO A 186 22.47 10.62 -7.73
C PRO A 186 22.90 11.98 -7.18
N GLU A 187 24.14 12.42 -7.45
CA GLU A 187 24.69 13.69 -6.97
C GLU A 187 23.87 14.92 -7.40
N TYR A 188 23.20 14.86 -8.55
CA TYR A 188 22.34 15.91 -9.07
C TYR A 188 20.93 15.92 -8.45
N CYS A 189 20.62 14.97 -7.56
CA CYS A 189 19.37 14.90 -6.83
C CYS A 189 19.55 15.37 -5.39
N GLN A 190 18.49 15.94 -4.81
CA GLN A 190 18.47 16.29 -3.41
C GLN A 190 17.92 15.12 -2.58
N LEU A 191 18.70 14.65 -1.60
CA LEU A 191 18.21 13.74 -0.57
C LEU A 191 17.40 14.52 0.47
N ILE A 192 16.16 14.08 0.70
CA ILE A 192 15.27 14.56 1.76
C ILE A 192 15.08 13.43 2.77
N THR A 193 15.47 13.68 4.00
CA THR A 193 15.37 12.69 5.07
C THR A 193 14.19 13.00 5.97
N VAL A 194 13.34 12.01 6.21
CA VAL A 194 12.36 12.01 7.31
C VAL A 194 12.87 11.09 8.42
N ASP A 195 12.53 11.37 9.67
CA ASP A 195 12.95 10.57 10.83
C ASP A 195 11.77 10.31 11.76
N VAL A 196 10.87 9.45 11.28
CA VAL A 196 9.62 9.14 11.96
C VAL A 196 9.33 7.64 11.86
N PRO A 197 8.58 7.08 12.82
CA PRO A 197 8.16 5.68 12.74
C PRO A 197 7.45 5.36 11.42
N PRO A 198 7.68 4.17 10.80
CA PRO A 198 7.07 3.80 9.51
C PRO A 198 5.54 3.84 9.49
N GLU A 199 4.88 3.75 10.64
CA GLU A 199 3.43 3.79 10.74
C GLU A 199 2.84 5.15 10.35
N ILE A 200 3.61 6.22 10.56
CA ILE A 200 3.17 7.61 10.34
C ILE A 200 3.99 8.33 9.26
N SER A 201 4.99 7.67 8.67
CA SER A 201 5.94 8.29 7.73
C SER A 201 5.27 8.87 6.48
N TYR A 202 4.10 8.37 6.08
CA TYR A 202 3.32 8.90 4.96
C TYR A 202 2.93 10.38 5.16
N ILE A 203 2.82 10.86 6.41
CA ILE A 203 2.56 12.26 6.74
C ILE A 203 3.76 13.11 6.33
N ASP A 204 4.96 12.76 6.78
CA ASP A 204 6.17 13.53 6.49
C ASP A 204 6.65 13.40 5.05
N TYR A 205 6.42 12.25 4.41
CA TYR A 205 6.57 12.14 2.94
C TYR A 205 5.64 13.12 2.22
N SER A 206 4.39 13.23 2.65
CA SER A 206 3.42 14.15 2.06
C SER A 206 3.76 15.62 2.33
N ARG A 207 4.30 15.95 3.52
CA ARG A 207 4.84 17.28 3.84
C ARG A 207 6.03 17.65 2.99
N ALA A 208 6.97 16.74 2.79
CA ALA A 208 8.11 16.96 1.91
C ALA A 208 7.66 17.23 0.47
N VAL A 209 6.72 16.45 -0.06
CA VAL A 209 6.15 16.71 -1.39
C VAL A 209 5.37 18.02 -1.43
N GLY A 210 4.54 18.33 -0.43
CA GLY A 210 3.83 19.61 -0.34
C GLY A 210 4.79 20.81 -0.37
N LYS A 211 5.91 20.72 0.35
CA LYS A 211 6.98 21.71 0.37
C LYS A 211 7.61 21.88 -1.01
N TYR A 212 7.90 20.79 -1.73
CA TYR A 212 8.42 20.82 -3.10
C TYR A 212 7.52 21.67 -4.03
N PHE A 213 6.20 21.55 -3.86
CA PHE A 213 5.22 22.29 -4.67
C PHE A 213 4.88 23.69 -4.13
N GLY A 214 5.52 24.12 -3.03
CA GLY A 214 5.28 25.42 -2.41
C GLY A 214 3.92 25.54 -1.72
N ILE A 215 3.30 24.42 -1.31
CA ILE A 215 2.04 24.41 -0.56
C ILE A 215 2.35 24.79 0.89
N LYS A 216 1.52 25.64 1.50
CA LYS A 216 1.69 26.01 2.92
C LYS A 216 1.51 24.78 3.80
N MET A 217 2.37 24.60 4.81
CA MET A 217 2.30 23.42 5.69
C MET A 217 0.99 23.31 6.45
N SER A 218 0.35 24.44 6.79
CA SER A 218 -1.00 24.47 7.39
C SER A 218 -2.04 23.79 6.50
N ASP A 219 -1.94 23.97 5.18
CA ASP A 219 -2.88 23.45 4.20
C ASP A 219 -2.61 21.97 3.96
N VAL A 220 -1.32 21.57 3.92
CA VAL A 220 -0.89 20.17 3.90
C VAL A 220 -1.46 19.42 5.11
N ASP A 221 -1.24 19.93 6.32
CA ASP A 221 -1.71 19.31 7.55
C ASP A 221 -3.24 19.25 7.61
N SER A 222 -3.92 20.29 7.12
CA SER A 222 -5.40 20.32 7.03
C SER A 222 -5.93 19.29 6.05
N ALA A 223 -5.23 19.04 4.94
CA ALA A 223 -5.58 18.01 3.98
C ALA A 223 -5.35 16.60 4.56
N LEU A 224 -4.23 16.39 5.25
CA LEU A 224 -3.89 15.11 5.89
C LEU A 224 -4.81 14.77 7.06
N LYS A 225 -5.32 15.75 7.80
CA LYS A 225 -6.38 15.52 8.82
C LYS A 225 -7.67 14.96 8.23
N LYS A 226 -7.96 15.25 6.96
CA LYS A 226 -9.15 14.76 6.23
C LYS A 226 -8.86 13.50 5.41
N PHE A 227 -7.60 13.03 5.40
CA PHE A 227 -7.20 11.83 4.68
C PHE A 227 -7.95 10.62 5.25
N LYS A 228 -8.49 9.81 4.34
CA LYS A 228 -9.08 8.52 4.68
C LYS A 228 -8.16 7.44 4.18
N HIS A 229 -7.88 6.48 5.05
CA HIS A 229 -7.09 5.32 4.66
C HIS A 229 -7.80 4.54 3.54
N PRO A 230 -7.04 3.93 2.61
CA PRO A 230 -7.63 3.04 1.63
C PRO A 230 -8.26 1.83 2.33
N GLN A 231 -9.37 1.31 1.78
CA GLN A 231 -10.02 0.10 2.30
C GLN A 231 -9.02 -1.05 2.43
N GLY A 232 -9.08 -1.78 3.54
CA GLY A 232 -8.15 -2.89 3.82
C GLY A 232 -6.72 -2.46 4.19
N ARG A 233 -6.46 -1.17 4.42
CA ARG A 233 -5.12 -0.63 4.72
C ARG A 233 -5.12 0.29 5.95
N MET A 234 -5.37 -0.30 7.11
CA MET A 234 -5.57 0.40 8.39
C MET A 234 -6.81 1.28 8.37
N ASP A 235 -7.88 0.81 7.72
CA ASP A 235 -9.17 1.49 7.71
C ASP A 235 -9.86 1.27 9.06
N ILE A 236 -10.20 2.35 9.76
CA ILE A 236 -10.78 2.29 11.12
C ILE A 236 -12.28 2.53 11.01
N ILE A 237 -13.04 1.49 11.31
CA ILE A 237 -14.50 1.48 11.21
C ILE A 237 -15.07 1.42 12.62
N LYS A 238 -15.80 2.48 13.01
CA LYS A 238 -16.53 2.53 14.27
C LYS A 238 -17.89 1.85 14.10
N LEU A 239 -18.14 0.83 14.90
CA LEU A 239 -19.39 0.07 14.92
C LEU A 239 -20.21 0.46 16.16
N LYS A 240 -21.42 -0.12 16.28
CA LYS A 240 -22.25 0.05 17.49
C LYS A 240 -21.55 -0.52 18.73
N ASN A 241 -22.05 -0.17 19.91
CA ASN A 241 -21.54 -0.65 21.19
C ASN A 241 -20.03 -0.38 21.41
N ASN A 242 -19.54 0.72 20.83
CA ASN A 242 -18.15 1.16 20.93
C ASN A 242 -17.13 0.12 20.44
N ILE A 243 -17.56 -0.78 19.54
CA ILE A 243 -16.64 -1.71 18.87
C ILE A 243 -15.84 -0.93 17.82
N THR A 244 -14.53 -1.14 17.81
CA THR A 244 -13.64 -0.57 16.80
C THR A 244 -13.06 -1.67 15.93
N LEU A 245 -13.37 -1.67 14.64
CA LEU A 245 -12.79 -2.58 13.66
C LEU A 245 -11.65 -1.88 12.90
N ILE A 246 -10.49 -2.51 12.83
CA ILE A 246 -9.31 -2.05 12.11
C ILE A 246 -9.07 -3.03 10.97
N ASP A 247 -9.47 -2.63 9.76
CA ASP A 247 -9.32 -3.43 8.54
C ASP A 247 -7.93 -3.19 7.91
N SER A 248 -7.06 -4.19 8.04
CA SER A 248 -5.78 -4.32 7.34
C SER A 248 -5.72 -5.62 6.52
N SER A 249 -6.86 -6.09 6.00
CA SER A 249 -7.02 -7.41 5.36
C SER A 249 -6.50 -7.50 3.92
N TYR A 250 -6.01 -6.40 3.32
CA TYR A 250 -5.58 -6.41 1.93
C TYR A 250 -4.24 -7.12 1.72
N ASN A 251 -3.17 -6.68 2.38
CA ASN A 251 -1.84 -7.29 2.25
C ASN A 251 -1.21 -7.54 3.63
N SER A 252 -0.42 -8.61 3.70
CA SER A 252 0.37 -8.91 4.90
C SER A 252 1.75 -9.41 4.55
N ASN A 253 2.70 -8.95 5.35
CA ASN A 253 4.11 -9.31 5.42
C ASN A 253 4.62 -8.90 6.81
N PRO A 254 5.79 -9.40 7.27
CA PRO A 254 6.26 -9.18 8.64
C PRO A 254 6.35 -7.70 9.03
N LEU A 255 6.87 -6.86 8.14
CA LEU A 255 7.00 -5.42 8.39
C LEU A 255 5.62 -4.76 8.55
N SER A 256 4.69 -5.05 7.63
CA SER A 256 3.35 -4.48 7.68
C SER A 256 2.55 -4.96 8.89
N LEU A 257 2.81 -6.18 9.39
CA LEU A 257 2.19 -6.70 10.62
C LEU A 257 2.70 -5.94 11.85
N ARG A 258 4.02 -5.72 11.97
CA ARG A 258 4.58 -4.89 13.04
C ARG A 258 4.02 -3.46 13.03
N VAL A 259 3.92 -2.86 11.84
CA VAL A 259 3.31 -1.52 11.65
C VAL A 259 1.84 -1.50 12.10
N ALA A 260 1.06 -2.55 11.80
CA ALA A 260 -0.33 -2.64 12.23
C ALA A 260 -0.45 -2.75 13.76
N LEU A 261 0.38 -3.59 14.40
CA LEU A 261 0.39 -3.77 15.85
C LEU A 261 0.81 -2.48 16.59
N SER A 262 1.85 -1.79 16.11
CA SER A 262 2.28 -0.49 16.64
C SER A 262 1.17 0.58 16.57
N ASN A 263 0.34 0.55 15.52
CA ASN A 263 -0.84 1.42 15.44
C ASN A 263 -1.96 0.99 16.40
N VAL A 264 -2.17 -0.32 16.58
CA VAL A 264 -3.08 -0.84 17.61
C VAL A 264 -2.68 -0.34 18.99
N ASP A 265 -1.39 -0.38 19.35
CA ASP A 265 -0.90 0.10 20.65
C ASP A 265 -1.09 1.60 20.86
N LYS A 266 -1.03 2.40 19.79
CA LYS A 266 -1.36 3.83 19.83
C LYS A 266 -2.86 4.02 20.07
N LEU A 267 -3.68 3.36 19.28
CA LEU A 267 -5.15 3.42 19.36
C LEU A 267 -5.69 2.90 20.69
N LYS A 268 -5.05 1.88 21.28
CA LYS A 268 -5.37 1.34 22.61
C LYS A 268 -5.38 2.43 23.68
N ARG A 269 -4.41 3.35 23.63
CA ARG A 269 -4.27 4.45 24.61
C ARG A 269 -5.39 5.50 24.48
N GLU A 270 -5.86 5.73 23.27
CA GLU A 270 -6.91 6.71 22.96
C GLU A 270 -8.32 6.15 23.21
N ILE A 271 -8.58 4.93 22.71
CA ILE A 271 -9.92 4.32 22.70
C ILE A 271 -10.20 3.58 24.01
N ARG A 272 -9.17 3.04 24.67
CA ARG A 272 -9.27 2.21 25.89
C ARG A 272 -10.30 1.08 25.75
N PRO A 273 -10.13 0.17 24.76
CA PRO A 273 -11.04 -0.96 24.58
C PRO A 273 -10.97 -1.92 25.79
N LYS A 274 -12.02 -2.74 25.96
CA LYS A 274 -12.05 -3.77 27.01
C LYS A 274 -10.99 -4.86 26.74
N ARG A 275 -10.88 -5.27 25.48
CA ARG A 275 -9.86 -6.19 24.97
C ARG A 275 -9.62 -5.94 23.48
N ILE A 276 -8.51 -6.47 23.00
CA ILE A 276 -8.08 -6.39 21.61
C ILE A 276 -8.01 -7.80 21.02
N ILE A 277 -8.85 -8.04 20.02
CA ILE A 277 -8.90 -9.30 19.27
C ILE A 277 -8.13 -9.13 17.96
N GLY A 278 -7.12 -9.98 17.71
CA GLY A 278 -6.44 -10.04 16.42
C GLY A 278 -6.90 -11.24 15.60
N ILE A 279 -7.46 -10.98 14.42
CA ILE A 279 -7.80 -11.98 13.41
C ILE A 279 -6.69 -11.96 12.35
N ILE A 280 -5.73 -12.87 12.49
CA ILE A 280 -4.44 -12.81 11.81
C ILE A 280 -4.27 -14.01 10.87
N GLY A 281 -4.14 -13.74 9.58
CA GLY A 281 -3.96 -14.76 8.55
C GLY A 281 -2.53 -14.88 8.05
N ASP A 282 -2.31 -15.85 7.16
CA ASP A 282 -0.99 -16.10 6.58
C ASP A 282 -0.42 -14.89 5.81
N MET A 283 0.92 -14.85 5.78
CA MET A 283 1.74 -14.01 4.92
C MET A 283 2.26 -14.85 3.74
N LEU A 284 1.53 -14.87 2.63
CA LEU A 284 1.71 -15.84 1.52
C LEU A 284 2.93 -15.59 0.60
N GLU A 285 3.63 -14.48 0.77
CA GLU A 285 4.68 -14.04 -0.16
C GLU A 285 6.10 -14.32 0.31
N LEU A 286 6.26 -15.13 1.36
CA LEU A 286 7.53 -15.33 2.05
C LEU A 286 8.33 -16.55 1.56
N GLY A 287 7.74 -17.44 0.75
CA GLY A 287 8.41 -18.63 0.24
C GLY A 287 8.82 -19.57 1.38
N ASP A 288 10.02 -20.14 1.29
CA ASP A 288 10.56 -21.08 2.29
C ASP A 288 10.75 -20.45 3.67
N HIS A 289 10.76 -19.11 3.76
CA HIS A 289 10.86 -18.40 5.03
C HIS A 289 9.51 -18.24 5.76
N SER A 290 8.41 -18.75 5.20
CA SER A 290 7.07 -18.56 5.77
C SER A 290 7.00 -19.04 7.21
N GLU A 291 7.39 -20.28 7.51
CA GLU A 291 7.32 -20.81 8.88
C GLU A 291 8.14 -20.00 9.88
N LYS A 292 9.39 -19.65 9.50
CA LYS A 292 10.30 -18.85 10.32
C LYS A 292 9.65 -17.53 10.73
N PHE A 293 9.19 -16.74 9.75
CA PHE A 293 8.64 -15.42 10.01
C PHE A 293 7.32 -15.46 10.78
N HIS A 294 6.46 -16.47 10.56
CA HIS A 294 5.23 -16.59 11.35
C HIS A 294 5.56 -16.88 12.81
N ARG A 295 6.52 -17.78 13.08
CA ARG A 295 6.96 -18.10 14.45
C ARG A 295 7.61 -16.91 15.17
N GLU A 296 8.44 -16.14 14.46
CA GLU A 296 9.12 -14.96 15.03
C GLU A 296 8.15 -13.83 15.46
N LEU A 297 6.98 -13.74 14.83
CA LEU A 297 6.00 -12.69 15.12
C LEU A 297 5.02 -13.05 16.24
N THR A 298 5.04 -14.29 16.76
CA THR A 298 4.20 -14.72 17.89
C THR A 298 4.29 -13.77 19.10
N ASN A 299 5.50 -13.42 19.52
CA ASN A 299 5.69 -12.56 20.69
C ASN A 299 5.14 -11.15 20.45
N HIS A 300 5.33 -10.61 19.24
CA HIS A 300 4.80 -9.30 18.87
C HIS A 300 3.27 -9.27 18.93
N LEU A 301 2.62 -10.34 18.47
CA LEU A 301 1.16 -10.49 18.54
C LEU A 301 0.70 -10.54 20.01
N LYS A 302 1.30 -11.40 20.84
CA LYS A 302 0.90 -11.58 22.25
C LYS A 302 1.14 -10.35 23.14
N ILE A 303 2.08 -9.48 22.78
CA ILE A 303 2.31 -8.21 23.48
C ILE A 303 1.18 -7.22 23.21
N SER A 304 0.67 -7.20 21.97
CA SER A 304 -0.25 -6.14 21.51
C SER A 304 -1.72 -6.55 21.59
N LEU A 305 -2.01 -7.86 21.58
CA LEU A 305 -3.34 -8.44 21.45
C LEU A 305 -3.68 -9.29 22.67
N ASP A 306 -4.92 -9.18 23.14
CA ASP A 306 -5.43 -9.94 24.29
C ASP A 306 -6.00 -11.31 23.87
N TYR A 307 -6.45 -11.44 22.61
CA TYR A 307 -6.96 -12.69 22.05
C TYR A 307 -6.63 -12.80 20.56
N ILE A 308 -6.13 -13.94 20.11
CA ILE A 308 -5.67 -14.17 18.73
C ILE A 308 -6.48 -15.29 18.09
N VAL A 309 -7.12 -14.98 16.97
CA VAL A 309 -7.71 -15.94 16.03
C VAL A 309 -6.83 -15.99 14.79
N SER A 310 -6.23 -17.14 14.53
CA SER A 310 -5.39 -17.35 13.35
C SER A 310 -6.12 -18.12 12.25
N VAL A 311 -5.89 -17.74 10.99
CA VAL A 311 -6.54 -18.40 9.83
C VAL A 311 -5.55 -18.66 8.70
N GLY A 312 -5.37 -19.93 8.34
CA GLY A 312 -4.53 -20.36 7.22
C GLY A 312 -3.37 -21.28 7.59
N ASN A 313 -2.70 -21.83 6.58
CA ASN A 313 -1.73 -22.90 6.77
C ASN A 313 -0.51 -22.52 7.60
N PHE A 314 0.04 -21.31 7.46
CA PHE A 314 1.26 -20.90 8.17
C PHE A 314 0.95 -20.18 9.49
N SER A 315 -0.21 -19.54 9.60
CA SER A 315 -0.65 -18.81 10.79
C SER A 315 -0.86 -19.72 12.01
N ARG A 316 -0.96 -21.05 11.82
CA ARG A 316 -0.88 -22.03 12.92
C ARG A 316 0.38 -21.88 13.78
N MET A 317 1.47 -21.35 13.18
CA MET A 317 2.74 -21.12 13.87
C MET A 317 2.69 -19.94 14.85
N PHE A 318 1.64 -19.09 14.81
CA PHE A 318 1.50 -17.95 15.71
C PHE A 318 1.24 -18.36 17.17
N ASN A 319 0.91 -19.62 17.46
CA ASN A 319 0.46 -20.07 18.79
C ASN A 319 -0.71 -19.22 19.31
N ALA A 320 -1.73 -19.09 18.45
CA ALA A 320 -2.95 -18.34 18.67
C ALA A 320 -3.91 -19.07 19.62
N ASP A 321 -4.78 -18.32 20.29
CA ASP A 321 -5.82 -18.88 21.18
C ASP A 321 -6.82 -19.76 20.42
N LYS A 322 -7.11 -19.39 19.17
CA LYS A 322 -7.89 -20.21 18.23
C LYS A 322 -7.24 -20.24 16.85
N HIS A 323 -7.30 -21.40 16.20
CA HIS A 323 -6.80 -21.60 14.85
C HIS A 323 -7.87 -22.22 13.94
N PHE A 324 -7.94 -21.74 12.69
CA PHE A 324 -8.79 -22.28 11.63
C PHE A 324 -7.98 -22.47 10.34
N ALA A 325 -8.32 -23.51 9.58
CA ALA A 325 -7.68 -23.75 8.30
C ALA A 325 -8.19 -22.77 7.23
N THR A 326 -9.48 -22.45 7.28
CA THR A 326 -10.17 -21.61 6.29
C THR A 326 -10.91 -20.44 6.92
N VAL A 327 -11.20 -19.41 6.11
CA VAL A 327 -11.96 -18.24 6.56
C VAL A 327 -13.40 -18.60 6.85
N GLU A 328 -13.97 -19.49 6.04
CA GLU A 328 -15.34 -19.97 6.16
C GLU A 328 -15.58 -20.62 7.53
N GLU A 329 -14.64 -21.44 8.02
CA GLU A 329 -14.71 -22.04 9.35
C GLU A 329 -14.60 -21.03 10.50
N ALA A 330 -13.90 -19.91 10.27
CA ALA A 330 -13.62 -18.91 11.30
C ALA A 330 -14.77 -17.91 11.51
N ILE A 331 -15.60 -17.65 10.48
CA ILE A 331 -16.61 -16.56 10.49
C ILE A 331 -17.55 -16.69 11.69
N ASP A 332 -18.21 -17.83 11.85
CA ASP A 332 -19.23 -18.01 12.90
C ASP A 332 -18.64 -17.88 14.30
N PHE A 333 -17.42 -18.39 14.48
CA PHE A 333 -16.70 -18.27 15.75
C PHE A 333 -16.36 -16.80 16.04
N VAL A 334 -15.77 -16.09 15.07
CA VAL A 334 -15.39 -14.68 15.23
C VAL A 334 -16.59 -13.81 15.57
N LEU A 335 -17.73 -14.00 14.89
CA LEU A 335 -18.93 -13.22 15.15
C LEU A 335 -19.48 -13.44 16.57
N LYS A 336 -19.34 -14.65 17.12
CA LYS A 336 -19.75 -14.96 18.50
C LYS A 336 -18.78 -14.41 19.54
N GLU A 337 -17.49 -14.37 19.20
CA GLU A 337 -16.44 -13.89 20.10
C GLU A 337 -16.44 -12.36 20.24
N ILE A 338 -16.92 -11.59 19.27
CA ILE A 338 -16.90 -10.13 19.37
C ILE A 338 -17.88 -9.61 20.43
N HIS A 339 -17.40 -8.76 21.33
CA HIS A 339 -18.20 -8.17 22.42
C HIS A 339 -18.17 -6.63 22.43
N PRO A 340 -19.14 -5.97 23.11
CA PRO A 340 -19.12 -4.52 23.31
C PRO A 340 -17.80 -3.98 23.88
N ASN A 341 -17.35 -2.86 23.34
CA ASN A 341 -16.07 -2.20 23.63
C ASN A 341 -14.80 -2.97 23.19
N ASP A 342 -14.94 -4.00 22.35
CA ASP A 342 -13.78 -4.68 21.77
C ASP A 342 -13.14 -3.83 20.66
N MET A 343 -11.82 -3.98 20.53
CA MET A 343 -11.07 -3.53 19.35
C MET A 343 -10.62 -4.75 18.55
N ILE A 344 -10.85 -4.73 17.24
CA ILE A 344 -10.60 -5.89 16.38
C ILE A 344 -9.60 -5.48 15.30
N LEU A 345 -8.47 -6.17 15.21
CA LEU A 345 -7.54 -6.05 14.10
C LEU A 345 -7.75 -7.22 13.14
N VAL A 346 -8.05 -6.94 11.87
CA VAL A 346 -8.09 -7.98 10.83
C VAL A 346 -6.90 -7.79 9.89
N LYS A 347 -6.03 -8.80 9.77
CA LYS A 347 -4.84 -8.70 8.93
C LYS A 347 -4.39 -10.03 8.34
N GLY A 348 -4.18 -10.08 7.03
CA GLY A 348 -3.66 -11.25 6.32
C GLY A 348 -3.33 -10.91 4.88
N SER A 349 -2.66 -11.80 4.16
CA SER A 349 -2.48 -11.65 2.72
C SER A 349 -3.83 -11.74 2.00
N HIS A 350 -4.01 -11.00 0.90
CA HIS A 350 -5.25 -10.98 0.13
C HIS A 350 -5.77 -12.38 -0.21
N GLY A 351 -4.88 -13.31 -0.54
CA GLY A 351 -5.24 -14.69 -0.90
C GLY A 351 -5.94 -15.47 0.21
N ILE A 352 -5.81 -15.07 1.48
CA ILE A 352 -6.51 -15.69 2.61
C ILE A 352 -7.97 -15.27 2.66
N ARG A 353 -8.32 -14.10 2.10
CA ARG A 353 -9.69 -13.60 2.03
C ARG A 353 -10.33 -13.24 3.37
N LEU A 354 -9.54 -12.73 4.32
CA LEU A 354 -10.06 -12.18 5.59
C LEU A 354 -10.99 -10.97 5.40
N ASP A 355 -10.99 -10.34 4.21
CA ASP A 355 -11.98 -9.33 3.83
C ASP A 355 -13.42 -9.85 3.98
N LYS A 356 -13.65 -11.15 3.82
CA LYS A 356 -14.97 -11.76 4.05
C LYS A 356 -15.41 -11.62 5.52
N ILE A 357 -14.51 -11.83 6.48
CA ILE A 357 -14.81 -11.65 7.91
C ILE A 357 -15.11 -10.18 8.20
N VAL A 358 -14.36 -9.25 7.60
CA VAL A 358 -14.63 -7.80 7.73
C VAL A 358 -16.05 -7.47 7.24
N VAL A 359 -16.44 -7.98 6.07
CA VAL A 359 -17.78 -7.81 5.51
C VAL A 359 -18.85 -8.38 6.44
N GLU A 360 -18.65 -9.59 6.97
CA GLU A 360 -19.60 -10.23 7.88
C GLU A 360 -19.77 -9.47 9.21
N ILE A 361 -18.67 -8.95 9.77
CA ILE A 361 -18.72 -8.09 10.98
C ILE A 361 -19.55 -6.83 10.69
N ILE A 362 -19.34 -6.18 9.55
CA ILE A 362 -20.07 -4.98 9.15
C ILE A 362 -21.55 -5.27 8.91
N ASN A 363 -21.87 -6.38 8.25
CA ASN A 363 -23.24 -6.78 7.96
C ASN A 363 -24.02 -7.14 9.24
N ASN A 364 -23.35 -7.78 10.21
CA ASN A 364 -23.94 -8.19 11.48
C ASN A 364 -23.81 -7.14 12.59
N ARG A 365 -23.44 -5.89 12.27
CA ARG A 365 -23.25 -4.78 13.24
C ARG A 365 -24.41 -4.53 14.21
N ASN A 366 -25.64 -4.94 13.85
CA ASN A 366 -26.81 -4.85 14.71
C ASN A 366 -26.95 -6.07 15.63
N LYS A 367 -26.60 -7.28 15.18
CA LYS A 367 -26.72 -8.52 15.96
C LYS A 367 -25.60 -8.70 16.98
N LEU A 368 -24.41 -8.15 16.68
CA LEU A 368 -23.31 -8.00 17.64
C LEU A 368 -23.69 -7.15 18.87
N SER A 369 -24.90 -6.58 18.89
CA SER A 369 -25.46 -5.83 20.02
C SER A 369 -26.39 -6.62 20.94
N GLU A 370 -26.85 -7.81 20.53
CA GLU A 370 -27.95 -8.53 21.18
C GLU A 370 -27.53 -9.82 21.89
N ASN A 371 -26.26 -10.23 21.80
CA ASN A 371 -25.76 -11.38 22.56
C ASN A 371 -25.64 -11.00 24.05
N ARG A 372 -26.78 -11.06 24.74
CA ARG A 372 -26.91 -11.10 26.18
C ARG A 372 -27.76 -12.30 26.59
N ASN A 373 -27.15 -13.04 27.51
CA ASN A 373 -27.70 -13.91 28.54
C ASN A 373 -27.64 -15.41 28.22
N GLU A 374 -26.45 -15.98 28.37
CA GLU A 374 -26.28 -17.26 29.08
C GLU A 374 -25.17 -17.12 30.12
#